data_AF-A0A5J4QHL5-F1
#
_entry.id   AF-A0A5J4QHL5-F1
#
_cell.length_a   1.000
_cell.length_b   1.000
_cell.length_c   1.000
_cell.angle_alpha   90.00
_cell.angle_beta   90.00
_cell.angle_gamma   90.00
#
_symmetry.space_group_name_H-M   'P 1'
#
loop_
_entity.id
_entity.type
_entity.pdbx_description
1 polymer ?
#
loop_
_entity_poly.entity_id
_entity_poly.type
_entity_poly.pdbx_seq_one_letter_code
_entity_poly.pdbx_strand_id
1 'polypeptide(L)' 'MPLNLPDTLPAIELLKKENIFVIDNSRATRQDIRPLKIAILNLMPLKVTTETDLTRLLSNTPLQIEVSFMKIKSHTSK' A
#
# COMPACT_ATOMS: atom_id res chain seq x y z
N MET A 1 0.91 9.64 -0.04
CA MET A 1 2.39 9.56 -0.22
C MET A 1 2.98 10.84 0.30
N PRO A 2 4.14 10.82 0.94
CA PRO A 2 4.85 12.04 1.28
C PRO A 2 5.17 12.83 0.01
N LEU A 3 4.94 14.14 0.04
CA LEU A 3 5.33 15.04 -1.04
C LEU A 3 6.86 15.14 -1.05
N ASN A 4 7.45 14.81 -2.20
CA ASN A 4 8.88 15.00 -2.40
C ASN A 4 9.11 16.45 -2.81
N LEU A 5 9.67 17.25 -1.91
CA LEU A 5 9.91 18.67 -2.12
C LEU A 5 11.41 18.97 -2.01
N PRO A 6 11.94 19.92 -2.80
CA PRO A 6 13.32 20.37 -2.64
C PRO A 6 13.50 21.07 -1.30
N ASP A 7 14.59 20.74 -0.59
CA ASP A 7 14.90 21.17 0.78
C ASP A 7 14.94 22.71 0.94
N THR A 8 15.07 23.47 -0.15
CA THR A 8 15.10 24.94 -0.16
C THR A 8 13.73 25.61 -0.21
N LEU A 9 12.62 24.85 -0.20
CA LEU A 9 11.29 25.40 -0.33
C LEU A 9 10.79 25.97 1.03
N PRO A 10 10.50 27.29 1.14
CA PRO A 10 10.04 27.90 2.39
C PRO A 10 8.66 27.36 2.85
N ALA A 11 7.91 26.73 1.94
CA ALA A 11 6.62 26.11 2.25
C ALA A 11 6.73 24.86 3.14
N ILE A 12 7.92 24.28 3.32
CA ILE A 12 8.10 23.07 4.15
C ILE A 12 7.68 23.33 5.60
N GLU A 13 7.99 24.51 6.16
CA GLU A 13 7.61 24.85 7.54
C GLU A 13 6.10 25.07 7.68
N LEU A 14 5.45 25.62 6.66
CA LEU A 14 4.00 25.81 6.64
C LEU A 14 3.27 24.46 6.54
N LEU A 15 3.70 23.59 5.63
CA LEU A 15 3.13 22.26 5.41
C LEU A 15 3.31 21.36 6.63
N LYS A 16 4.45 21.44 7.32
CA LYS A 16 4.66 20.73 8.61
C LYS A 16 3.69 21.19 9.70
N LYS A 17 3.34 22.48 9.76
CA LYS A 17 2.33 23.00 10.69
C LYS A 17 0.91 22.51 10.36
N GLU A 18 0.65 22.20 9.10
CA GLU A 18 -0.63 21.66 8.61
C GLU A 18 -0.74 20.12 8.72
N ASN A 19 0.20 19.45 9.40
CA ASN A 19 0.33 17.98 9.46
C ASN A 19 0.54 17.31 8.09
N ILE A 20 1.00 18.06 7.09
CA ILE A 20 1.34 17.51 5.78
C ILE A 20 2.77 16.98 5.85
N PHE A 21 2.92 15.67 5.73
CA PHE A 21 4.22 15.00 5.75
C PHE A 21 4.99 15.29 4.46
N VAL A 22 5.95 16.22 4.57
CA VAL A 22 6.96 16.50 3.54
C VAL A 22 8.22 15.69 3.85
N ILE A 23 8.76 15.02 2.84
CA ILE A 23 10.03 14.29 2.97
C ILE A 23 11.09 15.01 2.14
N ASP A 24 12.25 15.26 2.76
CA ASP A 24 13.44 15.79 2.08
C ASP A 24 13.87 14.85 0.95
N ASN A 25 14.29 15.42 -0.17
CA ASN A 25 14.62 14.67 -1.39
C ASN A 25 15.75 13.64 -1.15
N SER A 26 16.65 13.94 -0.21
CA SER A 26 17.73 13.06 0.26
C SER A 26 17.26 11.89 1.12
N ARG A 27 16.10 12.03 1.80
CA ARG A 27 15.46 10.95 2.58
C ARG A 27 14.48 10.14 1.72
N ALA A 28 13.88 10.74 0.70
CA ALA A 28 12.97 10.06 -0.23
C ALA A 28 13.68 8.92 -0.98
N THR A 29 14.91 9.14 -1.42
CA THR A 29 15.76 8.13 -2.08
C THR A 29 16.21 7.00 -1.15
N ARG A 30 16.19 7.23 0.17
CA ARG A 30 16.55 6.24 1.20
C ARG A 30 15.34 5.51 1.77
N GLN A 31 14.12 5.84 1.33
CA GLN A 31 12.97 5.03 1.68
C GLN A 31 13.07 3.70 0.94
N ASP A 32 13.67 2.70 1.61
CA ASP A 32 13.39 1.29 1.36
C ASP A 32 11.90 1.08 1.70
N ILE A 33 11.02 1.45 0.77
CA ILE A 33 9.60 1.13 0.88
C ILE A 33 9.51 -0.39 0.74
N ARG A 34 9.62 -1.08 1.86
CA ARG A 34 9.46 -2.53 1.91
C ARG A 34 8.01 -2.84 1.54
N PRO A 35 7.77 -3.60 0.46
CA PRO A 35 6.41 -3.96 0.09
C PRO A 35 5.79 -4.78 1.22
N LEU A 36 4.56 -4.42 1.60
CA LEU A 36 3.77 -5.18 2.56
C LEU A 36 3.35 -6.49 1.89
N LYS A 37 3.89 -7.61 2.37
CA LYS A 37 3.48 -8.95 1.90
C LYS A 37 2.23 -9.39 2.65
N ILE A 38 1.13 -9.57 1.92
CA ILE A 38 -0.16 -9.99 2.47
C ILE A 38 -0.55 -11.32 1.83
N ALA A 39 -0.80 -12.34 2.65
CA ALA A 39 -1.32 -13.62 2.19
C ALA A 39 -2.83 -13.72 2.47
N ILE A 40 -3.63 -14.03 1.45
CA ILE A 40 -5.09 -14.11 1.53
C ILE A 40 -5.54 -15.55 1.30
N LEU A 41 -6.13 -16.17 2.32
CA LEU A 41 -6.80 -17.45 2.18
C LEU A 41 -8.25 -17.24 1.73
N ASN A 42 -8.51 -17.38 0.44
CA ASN A 42 -9.85 -17.18 -0.10
C ASN A 42 -10.69 -18.46 0.05
N LEU A 43 -11.72 -18.44 0.92
CA LEU A 43 -12.66 -19.55 1.13
C LEU A 43 -14.01 -19.35 0.43
N MET A 44 -14.23 -18.21 -0.24
CA MET A 44 -15.50 -17.90 -0.89
C MET A 44 -15.79 -18.82 -2.09
N PRO A 45 -17.07 -19.13 -2.39
CA PRO A 45 -17.47 -19.90 -3.58
C PRO A 45 -16.96 -19.25 -4.87
N LEU A 46 -17.22 -17.95 -4.98
CA LEU A 46 -16.89 -17.13 -6.14
C LEU A 46 -15.47 -16.54 -5.96
N LYS A 47 -14.47 -17.32 -6.36
CA LYS A 47 -13.05 -16.97 -6.16
C LYS A 47 -12.67 -15.64 -6.83
N VAL A 48 -12.94 -15.54 -8.14
CA VAL A 48 -12.53 -14.40 -8.97
C VAL A 48 -13.16 -13.09 -8.52
N THR A 49 -14.46 -13.08 -8.19
CA THR A 49 -15.15 -11.86 -7.74
C THR A 49 -14.59 -11.39 -6.41
N THR A 50 -14.41 -12.31 -5.45
CA THR A 50 -13.86 -12.01 -4.12
C THR A 50 -12.42 -11.49 -4.21
N GLU A 51 -11.59 -12.11 -5.05
CA GLU A 51 -10.20 -11.69 -5.27
C GLU A 51 -10.14 -10.28 -5.89
N THR A 52 -11.03 -10.00 -6.84
CA THR A 52 -11.14 -8.68 -7.47
C THR A 52 -11.56 -7.61 -6.46
N ASP A 53 -12.57 -7.90 -5.64
CA ASP A 53 -13.08 -6.96 -4.64
C ASP A 53 -12.06 -6.69 -3.53
N LEU A 54 -11.37 -7.73 -3.05
CA LEU A 54 -10.27 -7.58 -2.09
C LEU A 54 -9.11 -6.78 -2.67
N THR A 55 -8.73 -7.03 -3.93
CA THR A 55 -7.64 -6.31 -4.59
C THR A 55 -8.01 -4.83 -4.80
N ARG A 56 -9.27 -4.51 -5.13
CA ARG A 56 -9.74 -3.11 -5.21
C ARG A 56 -9.56 -2.39 -3.89
N LEU A 57 -9.99 -2.98 -2.77
CA LEU A 57 -9.86 -2.36 -1.46
C LEU A 57 -8.39 -2.14 -1.08
N LEU A 58 -7.54 -3.13 -1.35
CA LEU A 58 -6.10 -3.06 -1.09
C LEU A 58 -5.37 -2.07 -2.01
N SER A 59 -5.91 -1.76 -3.20
CA SER A 59 -5.30 -0.77 -4.10
C SER A 59 -5.45 0.69 -3.65
N ASN A 60 -6.32 0.97 -2.66
CA ASN A 60 -6.61 2.34 -2.22
C ASN A 60 -5.63 2.85 -1.15
N THR A 61 -4.36 2.42 -1.20
CA THR A 61 -3.31 2.90 -0.30
C THR A 61 -2.07 3.32 -1.07
N PRO A 62 -1.37 4.38 -0.61
CA PRO A 62 -0.08 4.77 -1.16
C PRO A 62 1.06 3.79 -0.88
N LEU A 63 0.82 2.72 -0.11
CA LEU A 63 1.82 1.70 0.22
C LEU A 63 1.88 0.63 -0.87
N GLN A 64 3.09 0.18 -1.21
CA GLN A 64 3.28 -0.96 -2.09
C GLN A 64 2.88 -2.26 -1.36
N ILE A 65 1.91 -2.98 -1.91
CA ILE A 65 1.40 -4.25 -1.35
C ILE A 65 1.69 -5.39 -2.34
N GLU A 66 2.21 -6.51 -1.83
CA GLU A 66 2.40 -7.77 -2.55
C GLU A 66 1.36 -8.77 -2.03
N VAL A 67 0.34 -9.09 -2.84
CA VAL A 67 -0.75 -9.99 -2.46
C VAL A 67 -0.47 -11.41 -2.95
N SER A 68 -0.54 -12.39 -2.05
CA SER A 68 -0.43 -13.83 -2.35
C SER A 68 -1.72 -14.55 -2.01
N PHE A 69 -2.41 -15.13 -2.98
CA PHE A 69 -3.62 -15.91 -2.75
C PHE A 69 -3.28 -17.37 -2.42
N MET A 70 -3.91 -17.90 -1.36
CA MET A 70 -3.77 -19.28 -0.91
C MET A 70 -5.09 -20.02 -1.05
N LYS A 71 -4.99 -21.32 -1.34
CA LYS A 71 -6.11 -22.26 -1.44
C LYS A 71 -5.87 -23.44 -0.51
N ILE A 72 -6.92 -23.91 0.16
CA ILE A 72 -6.88 -25.14 0.95
C ILE A 72 -6.83 -26.35 0.00
N LYS A 73 -5.87 -27.26 0.22
CA LYS A 73 -5.72 -28.49 -0.59
C LYS A 73 -6.88 -29.48 -0.40
N SER A 74 -7.48 -29.51 0.78
CA SER A 74 -8.53 -30.47 1.19
C SER A 74 -9.97 -29.96 0.99
N HIS A 75 -10.19 -28.69 0.67
CA HIS A 75 -11.54 -28.12 0.59
C HIS A 75 -11.85 -27.61 -0.81
N THR A 76 -12.89 -28.18 -1.41
CA THR A 76 -13.48 -27.68 -2.66
C THR A 76 -14.59 -26.70 -2.30
N SER A 77 -14.43 -25.43 -2.63
CA SER A 77 -15.52 -24.45 -2.54
C SER A 77 -16.74 -24.98 -3.30
N LYS A 78 -17.87 -25.08 -2.62
CA LYS A 78 -19.20 -25.14 -3.24
C LYS A 78 -19.69 -23.73 -3.47
#